data_AF-A0A2N2D907-F1
#
_entry.id   AF-A0A2N2D907-F1
#
_cell.length_a   1.000
_cell.length_b   1.000
_cell.length_c   1.000
_cell.angle_alpha   90.00
_cell.angle_beta   90.00
_cell.angle_gamma   90.00
#
_symmetry.space_group_name_H-M   'P 1'
#
loop_
_entity.id
_entity.type
_entity.pdbx_description
1 polymer ?
#
loop_
_entity_poly.entity_id
_entity_poly.type
_entity_poly.pdbx_seq_one_letter_code
_entity_poly.pdbx_strand_id
1 'polypeptide(L)'
;MEQKIPLTKGQVIRVTIDNLNHQGEGVTRYKNFVLFVPGGVPGDELLVEILSIKKNFARSRINEILNASPARIKPHCKHFPECGGCQLQHIDYSEQLKYKTRMVREAVRRIGSISENTVKEITGMEHTWHYRNKAQFPVGQQDNIIKIGYYAPGSHTLVDVDHCLIQHKLNNKVLKVMKEIIKKYNLSVYHRKTGKGLIRHIGSKVSSCTGEVMVLLVTNGKKLPHQEKIVEKLRQEIPELVSIVQNINTRKGNIILGDQDILLYGKPQITESIGELKYNISSQAFFQVNFSQTKVLYDKILNYA
;
A
#
# COMPACT_ATOMS: atom_id res chain seq x y z
N MET A 1 -10.97 0.02 -39.59
CA MET A 1 -12.31 0.53 -39.22
C MET A 1 -12.18 1.22 -37.87
N GLU A 2 -12.47 2.52 -37.79
CA GLU A 2 -12.56 3.23 -36.52
C GLU A 2 -13.72 2.65 -35.71
N GLN A 3 -13.41 2.10 -34.53
CA GLN A 3 -14.41 1.54 -33.65
C GLN A 3 -15.29 2.69 -33.13
N LYS A 4 -16.55 2.76 -33.56
CA LYS A 4 -17.49 3.78 -33.09
C LYS A 4 -17.66 3.63 -31.58
N ILE A 5 -17.22 4.64 -30.83
CA ILE A 5 -17.26 4.62 -29.36
C ILE A 5 -18.74 4.64 -28.92
N PRO A 6 -19.23 3.60 -28.20
CA PRO A 6 -20.65 3.46 -27.90
C PRO A 6 -21.09 4.18 -26.61
N LEU A 7 -20.24 5.04 -26.05
CA LEU A 7 -20.39 5.65 -24.73
C LEU A 7 -20.19 7.15 -24.79
N THR A 8 -20.83 7.86 -23.86
CA THR A 8 -20.63 9.30 -23.63
C THR A 8 -20.24 9.56 -22.18
N LYS A 9 -19.49 10.63 -21.92
CA LYS A 9 -19.09 11.02 -20.55
C LYS A 9 -20.32 11.45 -19.76
N GLY A 10 -20.42 11.01 -18.50
CA GLY A 10 -21.58 11.25 -17.62
C GLY A 10 -22.74 10.28 -17.85
N GLN A 11 -22.67 9.43 -18.88
CA GLN A 11 -23.69 8.41 -19.12
C GLN A 11 -23.70 7.39 -17.98
N VAL A 12 -24.89 7.01 -17.52
CA VAL A 12 -25.09 5.92 -16.57
C VAL A 12 -25.59 4.70 -17.33
N ILE A 13 -24.95 3.54 -17.13
CA ILE A 13 -25.32 2.28 -17.78
C ILE A 13 -25.34 1.13 -16.77
N ARG A 14 -26.20 0.14 -17.01
CA ARG A 14 -26.17 -1.14 -16.29
C ARG A 14 -25.12 -2.06 -16.92
N VAL A 15 -24.28 -2.66 -16.10
CA VAL A 15 -23.25 -3.62 -16.52
C VAL A 15 -23.13 -4.77 -15.54
N THR A 16 -22.65 -5.92 -16.02
CA THR A 16 -22.22 -7.05 -15.20
C THR A 16 -20.71 -7.17 -15.28
N ILE A 17 -20.03 -7.32 -14.15
CA ILE A 17 -18.56 -7.43 -14.11
C ILE A 17 -18.14 -8.85 -14.50
N ASP A 18 -17.30 -8.97 -15.53
CA ASP A 18 -16.86 -10.27 -16.06
C ASP A 18 -15.60 -10.78 -15.35
N ASN A 19 -14.63 -9.89 -15.12
CA ASN A 19 -13.31 -10.24 -14.58
C ASN A 19 -12.68 -9.02 -13.88
N LEU A 20 -11.45 -9.19 -13.40
CA LEU A 20 -10.60 -8.12 -12.86
C LEU A 20 -9.36 -7.95 -13.75
N ASN A 21 -8.87 -6.72 -13.85
CA ASN A 21 -7.56 -6.44 -14.46
C ASN A 21 -6.44 -6.55 -13.42
N HIS A 22 -5.17 -6.56 -13.86
CA HIS A 22 -4.00 -6.69 -12.98
C HIS A 22 -3.91 -5.68 -11.80
N GLN A 23 -4.66 -4.57 -11.83
CA GLN A 23 -4.75 -3.59 -10.75
C GLN A 23 -5.88 -3.87 -9.75
N GLY A 24 -6.64 -4.95 -9.96
CA GLY A 24 -7.80 -5.32 -9.16
C GLY A 24 -9.09 -4.56 -9.52
N GLU A 25 -9.16 -3.95 -10.70
CA GLU A 25 -10.36 -3.22 -11.15
C GLU A 25 -11.29 -4.16 -11.90
N GLY A 26 -12.60 -4.02 -11.68
CA GLY A 26 -13.63 -4.69 -12.47
C GLY A 26 -13.47 -4.38 -13.97
N VAL A 27 -13.63 -5.41 -14.79
CA VAL A 27 -13.58 -5.32 -16.25
C VAL A 27 -14.88 -5.90 -16.80
N THR A 28 -15.49 -5.16 -17.71
CA THR A 28 -16.65 -5.60 -18.49
C THR A 28 -16.55 -5.05 -19.92
N ARG A 29 -17.40 -5.56 -20.81
CA ARG A 29 -17.54 -5.04 -22.17
C ARG A 29 -18.96 -4.54 -22.41
N TYR A 30 -19.08 -3.28 -22.81
CA TYR A 30 -20.35 -2.71 -23.28
C TYR A 30 -20.27 -2.52 -24.80
N LYS A 31 -21.09 -3.26 -25.56
CA LYS A 31 -21.08 -3.25 -27.04
C LYS A 31 -19.66 -3.42 -27.62
N ASN A 32 -18.93 -4.43 -27.13
CA ASN A 32 -17.52 -4.73 -27.45
C ASN A 32 -16.47 -3.70 -27.03
N PHE A 33 -16.85 -2.63 -26.33
CA PHE A 33 -15.92 -1.62 -25.81
C PHE A 33 -15.56 -1.92 -24.36
N VAL A 34 -14.26 -1.89 -24.04
CA VAL A 34 -13.76 -2.25 -22.70
C VAL A 34 -14.09 -1.16 -21.70
N LEU A 35 -14.64 -1.55 -20.55
CA LEU A 35 -14.94 -0.66 -19.44
C LEU A 35 -14.23 -1.13 -18.18
N PHE A 36 -13.50 -0.21 -17.55
CA PHE A 36 -12.92 -0.41 -16.23
C PHE A 36 -13.83 0.20 -15.15
N VAL A 37 -14.10 -0.61 -14.13
CA VAL A 37 -14.99 -0.31 -13.00
C VAL A 37 -14.21 -0.55 -11.70
N PRO A 38 -13.45 0.43 -11.20
CA PRO A 38 -12.74 0.32 -9.92
C PRO A 38 -13.72 -0.04 -8.79
N GLY A 39 -13.36 -1.04 -7.98
CA GLY A 39 -14.21 -1.56 -6.90
C GLY A 39 -15.29 -2.55 -7.33
N GLY A 40 -15.37 -2.90 -8.62
CA GLY A 40 -16.24 -3.95 -9.14
C GLY A 40 -15.66 -5.35 -8.89
N VAL A 41 -16.51 -6.30 -8.56
CA VAL A 41 -16.19 -7.72 -8.29
C VAL A 41 -16.85 -8.57 -9.37
N PRO A 42 -16.18 -9.59 -9.94
CA PRO A 42 -16.79 -10.48 -10.92
C PRO A 42 -18.13 -11.04 -10.44
N GLY A 43 -19.15 -10.93 -11.27
CA GLY A 43 -20.54 -11.31 -10.94
C GLY A 43 -21.40 -10.18 -10.37
N ASP A 44 -20.85 -9.00 -10.06
CA ASP A 44 -21.69 -7.86 -9.67
C ASP A 44 -22.51 -7.36 -10.85
N GLU A 45 -23.75 -6.96 -10.58
CA GLU A 45 -24.55 -6.11 -11.46
C GLU A 45 -24.61 -4.69 -10.91
N LEU A 46 -24.16 -3.73 -11.71
CA LEU A 46 -23.90 -2.36 -11.26
C LEU A 46 -24.55 -1.33 -12.20
N LEU A 47 -25.00 -0.20 -11.64
CA LEU A 47 -25.11 1.05 -12.39
C LEU A 47 -23.80 1.80 -12.28
N VAL A 48 -23.20 2.11 -13.42
CA VAL A 48 -21.90 2.78 -13.49
C VAL A 48 -21.99 4.06 -14.32
N GLU A 49 -21.35 5.12 -13.83
CA GLU A 49 -21.24 6.41 -14.52
C GLU A 49 -19.90 6.50 -15.26
N ILE A 50 -19.94 6.84 -16.55
CA ILE A 50 -18.73 6.97 -17.37
C ILE A 50 -17.98 8.26 -17.05
N LEU A 51 -16.79 8.15 -16.45
CA LEU A 51 -15.96 9.30 -16.05
C LEU A 51 -15.06 9.79 -17.17
N SER A 52 -14.45 8.86 -17.92
CA SER A 52 -13.52 9.20 -19.00
C SER A 52 -13.50 8.14 -20.07
N ILE A 53 -13.29 8.57 -21.30
CA ILE A 53 -13.20 7.71 -22.48
C ILE A 53 -11.83 7.92 -23.11
N LYS A 54 -11.16 6.81 -23.42
CA LYS A 54 -9.90 6.75 -24.17
C LYS A 54 -10.13 5.97 -25.46
N LYS A 55 -9.12 5.90 -26.33
CA LYS A 55 -9.23 5.24 -27.64
C LYS A 55 -9.79 3.80 -27.58
N ASN A 56 -9.37 3.02 -26.59
CA ASN A 56 -9.67 1.58 -26.52
C ASN A 56 -10.49 1.16 -25.28
N PHE A 57 -10.72 2.07 -24.34
CA PHE A 57 -11.41 1.76 -23.10
C PHE A 57 -12.04 3.01 -22.47
N ALA A 58 -13.01 2.80 -21.59
CA ALA A 58 -13.52 3.82 -20.70
C ALA A 58 -13.23 3.47 -19.24
N ARG A 59 -13.19 4.49 -18.37
CA ARG A 59 -13.18 4.33 -16.92
C ARG A 59 -14.47 4.89 -16.37
N SER A 60 -15.04 4.19 -15.39
CA SER A 60 -16.30 4.54 -14.75
C SER A 60 -16.14 4.61 -13.24
N ARG A 61 -17.19 5.08 -12.56
CA ARG A 61 -17.38 4.85 -11.12
C ARG A 61 -18.67 4.08 -10.89
N ILE A 62 -18.70 3.31 -9.81
CA ILE A 62 -19.93 2.67 -9.34
C ILE A 62 -20.86 3.76 -8.82
N ASN A 63 -22.05 3.85 -9.39
CA ASN A 63 -23.12 4.70 -8.89
C ASN A 63 -23.99 3.92 -7.90
N GLU A 64 -24.36 2.68 -8.27
CA GLU A 64 -25.19 1.80 -7.45
C GLU A 64 -24.81 0.33 -7.68
N ILE A 65 -24.89 -0.49 -6.63
CA ILE A 65 -24.78 -1.95 -6.71
C ILE A 65 -26.21 -2.49 -6.74
N LEU A 66 -26.63 -3.01 -7.89
CA LEU A 66 -27.98 -3.57 -8.06
C LEU A 66 -28.05 -4.97 -7.45
N ASN A 67 -27.10 -5.83 -7.82
CA ASN A 67 -26.94 -7.18 -7.28
C ASN A 67 -25.46 -7.43 -7.00
N ALA A 68 -25.13 -7.67 -5.73
CA ALA A 68 -23.76 -7.96 -5.31
C ALA A 68 -23.37 -9.40 -5.69
N SER A 69 -22.15 -9.58 -6.19
CA SER A 69 -21.53 -10.89 -6.36
C SER A 69 -21.45 -11.62 -5.01
N PRO A 70 -21.64 -12.95 -4.96
CA PRO A 70 -21.38 -13.75 -3.77
C PRO A 70 -19.94 -13.62 -3.24
N ALA A 71 -18.99 -13.26 -4.12
CA ALA A 71 -17.60 -13.02 -3.78
C ALA A 71 -17.36 -11.65 -3.12
N ARG A 72 -18.34 -10.73 -3.15
CA ARG A 72 -18.21 -9.39 -2.59
C ARG A 72 -18.37 -9.43 -1.08
N ILE A 73 -17.41 -8.85 -0.37
CA ILE A 73 -17.49 -8.67 1.08
C ILE A 73 -17.39 -7.19 1.45
N LYS A 74 -17.87 -6.84 2.65
CA LYS A 74 -17.65 -5.52 3.23
C LYS A 74 -16.18 -5.42 3.70
N PRO A 75 -15.39 -4.44 3.20
CA PRO A 75 -14.03 -4.23 3.69
C PRO A 75 -13.99 -3.99 5.19
N HIS A 76 -13.07 -4.64 5.89
CA HIS A 76 -12.87 -4.43 7.33
C HIS A 76 -12.23 -3.08 7.66
N CYS A 77 -11.43 -2.51 6.74
CA CYS A 77 -10.77 -1.23 6.95
C CYS A 77 -11.70 -0.06 6.58
N LYS A 78 -11.99 0.82 7.55
CA LYS A 78 -12.79 2.03 7.30
C LYS A 78 -12.21 2.97 6.25
N HIS A 79 -10.89 2.95 6.07
CA HIS A 79 -10.18 3.79 5.09
C HIS A 79 -10.19 3.21 3.67
N PHE A 80 -10.63 1.97 3.49
CA PHE A 80 -10.58 1.28 2.20
C PHE A 80 -11.20 2.08 1.03
N PRO A 81 -12.35 2.77 1.17
CA PRO A 81 -12.95 3.51 0.05
C PRO A 81 -12.07 4.62 -0.52
N GLU A 82 -11.22 5.24 0.30
CA GLU A 82 -10.42 6.39 -0.08
C GLU A 82 -8.93 6.05 -0.23
N CYS A 83 -8.43 5.08 0.53
CA CYS A 83 -7.01 4.75 0.64
C CYS A 83 -6.54 3.85 -0.51
N GLY A 84 -5.48 4.24 -1.22
CA GLY A 84 -4.90 3.46 -2.31
C GLY A 84 -4.02 2.28 -1.89
N GLY A 85 -3.98 1.93 -0.61
CA GLY A 85 -3.07 0.91 -0.07
C GLY A 85 -3.52 -0.53 -0.32
N CYS A 86 -4.82 -0.80 -0.24
CA CYS A 86 -5.39 -2.15 -0.45
C CYS A 86 -6.41 -2.08 -1.58
N GLN A 87 -6.28 -2.95 -2.59
CA GLN A 87 -7.16 -2.91 -3.76
C GLN A 87 -8.26 -3.98 -3.71
N LEU A 88 -8.09 -5.05 -2.95
CA LEU A 88 -8.96 -6.24 -3.03
C LEU A 88 -9.76 -6.56 -1.75
N GLN A 89 -9.77 -5.70 -0.71
CA GLN A 89 -10.48 -6.04 0.56
C GLN A 89 -12.00 -6.17 0.43
N HIS A 90 -12.57 -5.77 -0.70
CA HIS A 90 -14.00 -5.90 -1.01
C HIS A 90 -14.32 -7.24 -1.69
N ILE A 91 -13.34 -8.15 -1.81
CA ILE A 91 -13.46 -9.47 -2.41
C ILE A 91 -13.08 -10.50 -1.34
N ASP A 92 -13.86 -11.56 -1.21
CA ASP A 92 -13.56 -12.71 -0.36
C ASP A 92 -12.14 -13.23 -0.59
N TYR A 93 -11.47 -13.64 0.49
CA TYR A 93 -10.06 -14.01 0.42
C TYR A 93 -9.82 -15.24 -0.47
N SER A 94 -10.72 -16.23 -0.46
CA SER A 94 -10.58 -17.42 -1.31
C SER A 94 -10.67 -17.04 -2.80
N GLU A 95 -11.52 -16.08 -3.13
CA GLU A 95 -11.66 -15.54 -4.48
C GLU A 95 -10.47 -14.67 -4.88
N GLN A 96 -9.84 -13.96 -3.94
CA GLN A 96 -8.56 -13.28 -4.20
C GLN A 96 -7.46 -14.27 -4.60
N LEU A 97 -7.41 -15.46 -3.98
CA LEU A 97 -6.43 -16.50 -4.33
C LEU A 97 -6.68 -17.04 -5.75
N LYS A 98 -7.92 -17.43 -6.05
CA LYS A 98 -8.32 -17.90 -7.40
C LYS A 98 -8.02 -16.87 -8.48
N TYR A 99 -8.34 -15.60 -8.19
CA TYR A 99 -8.05 -14.49 -9.08
C TYR A 99 -6.55 -14.37 -9.38
N LYS A 100 -5.70 -14.38 -8.34
CA LYS A 100 -4.25 -14.34 -8.50
C LYS A 100 -3.71 -15.56 -9.24
N THR A 101 -4.24 -16.76 -8.99
CA THR A 101 -3.86 -17.96 -9.76
C THR A 101 -4.17 -17.75 -11.24
N ARG A 102 -5.39 -17.29 -11.57
CA ARG A 102 -5.79 -17.02 -12.95
C ARG A 102 -4.89 -15.99 -13.63
N MET A 103 -4.51 -14.92 -12.94
CA MET A 103 -3.59 -13.92 -13.49
C MET A 103 -2.25 -14.54 -13.92
N VAL A 104 -1.66 -15.39 -13.07
CA VAL A 104 -0.37 -16.04 -13.38
C VAL A 104 -0.54 -17.04 -14.52
N ARG A 105 -1.61 -17.84 -14.51
CA ARG A 105 -1.96 -18.76 -15.61
C ARG A 105 -2.06 -18.04 -16.95
N GLU A 106 -2.81 -16.94 -16.99
CA GLU A 106 -2.97 -16.13 -18.19
C GLU A 106 -1.64 -15.54 -18.67
N ALA A 107 -0.80 -15.04 -17.77
CA ALA A 107 0.51 -14.49 -18.12
C ALA A 107 1.45 -15.56 -18.69
N VAL A 108 1.55 -16.72 -18.02
CA VAL A 108 2.37 -17.86 -18.45
C VAL A 108 1.93 -18.38 -19.82
N ARG A 109 0.62 -18.51 -20.04
CA ARG A 109 0.07 -18.97 -21.32
C ARG A 109 0.23 -17.95 -22.45
N ARG A 110 -0.10 -16.68 -22.21
CA ARG A 110 -0.14 -15.66 -23.28
C ARG A 110 1.23 -15.06 -23.61
N ILE A 111 2.09 -14.90 -22.61
CA ILE A 111 3.41 -14.25 -22.77
C ILE A 111 4.50 -15.32 -22.83
N GLY A 112 4.46 -16.29 -21.91
CA GLY A 112 5.46 -17.34 -21.84
C GLY A 112 5.26 -18.45 -22.87
N SER A 113 4.07 -18.56 -23.50
CA SER A 113 3.69 -19.66 -24.39
C SER A 113 3.87 -21.04 -23.74
N ILE A 114 3.71 -21.11 -22.42
CA ILE A 114 3.81 -22.34 -21.61
C ILE A 114 2.41 -22.76 -21.18
N SER A 115 2.19 -24.07 -21.00
CA SER A 115 0.91 -24.58 -20.50
C SER A 115 0.56 -23.99 -19.13
N GLU A 116 -0.66 -23.46 -18.99
CA GLU A 116 -1.15 -22.91 -17.72
C GLU A 116 -1.29 -23.97 -16.61
N ASN A 117 -1.33 -25.25 -16.97
CA ASN A 117 -1.35 -26.37 -16.02
C ASN A 117 -0.06 -26.48 -15.20
N THR A 118 1.02 -25.82 -15.63
CA THR A 118 2.26 -25.70 -14.84
C THR A 118 2.09 -24.82 -13.61
N VAL A 119 1.08 -23.95 -13.59
CA VAL A 119 0.80 -23.02 -12.49
C VAL A 119 -0.10 -23.70 -11.46
N LYS A 120 0.48 -23.98 -10.30
CA LYS A 120 -0.23 -24.45 -9.10
C LYS A 120 -1.06 -23.31 -8.50
N GLU A 121 -2.05 -23.66 -7.67
CA GLU A 121 -2.83 -22.68 -6.94
C GLU A 121 -1.97 -21.80 -6.04
N ILE A 122 -2.33 -20.51 -5.92
CA ILE A 122 -1.63 -19.57 -5.06
C ILE A 122 -1.74 -20.02 -3.61
N THR A 123 -0.60 -20.10 -2.94
CA THR A 123 -0.54 -20.38 -1.51
C THR A 123 -1.03 -19.15 -0.72
N GLY A 124 -2.07 -19.36 0.10
CA GLY A 124 -2.66 -18.32 0.94
C GLY A 124 -1.92 -18.11 2.26
N MET A 125 -2.39 -17.12 3.01
CA MET A 125 -1.98 -16.79 4.37
C MET A 125 -3.16 -17.03 5.30
N GLU A 126 -2.92 -17.75 6.40
CA GLU A 126 -3.95 -18.08 7.39
C GLU A 126 -4.53 -16.84 8.09
N HIS A 127 -3.67 -15.95 8.56
CA HIS A 127 -4.06 -14.68 9.18
C HIS A 127 -3.71 -13.51 8.28
N THR A 128 -4.67 -12.88 7.62
CA THR A 128 -4.42 -11.90 6.55
C THR A 128 -4.18 -10.45 7.04
N TRP A 129 -4.02 -10.25 8.35
CA TRP A 129 -3.84 -8.95 8.99
C TRP A 129 -2.49 -8.84 9.69
N HIS A 130 -2.07 -7.59 9.96
CA HIS A 130 -0.86 -7.25 10.72
C HIS A 130 0.47 -7.83 10.20
N TYR A 131 0.50 -8.27 8.94
CA TYR A 131 1.64 -8.96 8.36
C TYR A 131 2.77 -8.03 7.89
N ARG A 132 2.49 -6.74 7.64
CA ARG A 132 3.49 -5.81 7.13
C ARG A 132 4.42 -5.34 8.24
N ASN A 133 5.68 -5.76 8.14
CA ASN A 133 6.74 -5.37 9.06
C ASN A 133 7.29 -3.95 8.79
N LYS A 134 7.11 -3.43 7.56
CA LYS A 134 7.57 -2.10 7.16
C LYS A 134 6.41 -1.18 6.79
N ALA A 135 6.40 0.01 7.40
CA ALA A 135 5.50 1.09 7.06
C ALA A 135 6.25 2.30 6.51
N GLN A 136 5.58 3.04 5.63
CA GLN A 136 6.02 4.33 5.11
C GLN A 136 4.77 5.18 4.91
N PHE A 137 4.67 6.27 5.66
CA PHE A 137 3.55 7.19 5.67
C PHE A 137 4.03 8.55 5.15
N PRO A 138 3.58 9.00 3.96
CA PRO A 138 3.75 10.39 3.59
C PRO A 138 3.10 11.32 4.61
N VAL A 139 3.77 12.45 4.83
CA VAL A 139 3.33 13.54 5.68
C VAL A 139 3.12 14.75 4.78
N GLY A 140 1.98 15.42 4.92
CA GLY A 140 1.71 16.63 4.17
C GLY A 140 0.57 17.45 4.78
N GLN A 141 0.25 18.54 4.12
CA GLN A 141 -0.80 19.47 4.54
C GLN A 141 -1.78 19.68 3.39
N GLN A 142 -3.07 19.59 3.67
CA GLN A 142 -4.16 19.90 2.76
C GLN A 142 -5.20 20.73 3.51
N ASP A 143 -5.62 21.86 2.94
CA ASP A 143 -6.61 22.76 3.54
C ASP A 143 -6.24 23.17 4.98
N ASN A 144 -4.96 23.47 5.20
CA ASN A 144 -4.36 23.79 6.51
C ASN A 144 -4.42 22.67 7.58
N ILE A 145 -4.78 21.46 7.18
CA ILE A 145 -4.80 20.29 8.06
C ILE A 145 -3.63 19.38 7.70
N ILE A 146 -2.80 19.05 8.69
CA ILE A 146 -1.75 18.04 8.54
C ILE A 146 -2.39 16.66 8.42
N LYS A 147 -2.03 15.92 7.37
CA LYS A 147 -2.46 14.55 7.14
C LYS A 147 -1.27 13.61 7.09
N ILE A 148 -1.40 12.46 7.73
CA ILE A 148 -0.40 11.38 7.75
C ILE A 148 -1.12 10.06 7.52
N GLY A 149 -0.73 9.37 6.45
CA GLY A 149 -1.39 8.13 6.07
C GLY A 149 -0.90 7.65 4.72
N TYR A 150 -1.79 7.54 3.74
CA TYR A 150 -1.48 7.05 2.40
C TYR A 150 -2.09 7.95 1.33
N TYR A 151 -1.67 7.77 0.08
CA TYR A 151 -2.28 8.46 -1.04
C TYR A 151 -3.57 7.76 -1.48
N ALA A 152 -4.56 8.53 -1.90
CA ALA A 152 -5.74 8.02 -2.59
C ALA A 152 -5.35 7.44 -3.96
N PRO A 153 -6.08 6.42 -4.48
CA PRO A 153 -5.74 5.75 -5.74
C PRO A 153 -5.47 6.73 -6.89
N GLY A 154 -4.35 6.55 -7.58
CA GLY A 154 -4.00 7.34 -8.77
C GLY A 154 -3.74 8.83 -8.51
N SER A 155 -3.46 9.25 -7.26
CA SER A 155 -3.30 10.66 -6.90
C SER A 155 -2.15 10.90 -5.91
N HIS A 156 -1.89 12.17 -5.61
CA HIS A 156 -1.08 12.60 -4.46
C HIS A 156 -1.93 13.24 -3.34
N THR A 157 -3.23 12.97 -3.34
CA THR A 157 -4.15 13.39 -2.27
C THR A 157 -3.94 12.48 -1.06
N LEU A 158 -3.71 13.07 0.12
CA LEU A 158 -3.48 12.32 1.34
C LEU A 158 -4.81 11.94 2.00
N VAL A 159 -4.92 10.66 2.32
CA VAL A 159 -5.91 10.10 3.22
C VAL A 159 -5.27 10.03 4.59
N ASP A 160 -5.85 10.75 5.57
CA ASP A 160 -5.36 10.69 6.94
C ASP A 160 -5.79 9.38 7.58
N VAL A 161 -4.84 8.61 8.11
CA VAL A 161 -5.08 7.26 8.62
C VAL A 161 -4.72 7.20 10.09
N ASP A 162 -5.64 6.75 10.94
CA ASP A 162 -5.39 6.52 12.37
C ASP A 162 -4.73 5.16 12.63
N HIS A 163 -5.06 4.14 11.83
CA HIS A 163 -4.45 2.81 11.87
C HIS A 163 -4.59 2.09 10.52
N CYS A 164 -3.68 1.16 10.23
CA CYS A 164 -3.73 0.30 9.05
C CYS A 164 -3.76 -1.18 9.47
N LEU A 165 -4.82 -1.90 9.09
CA LEU A 165 -5.04 -3.30 9.51
C LEU A 165 -3.98 -4.28 9.01
N ILE A 166 -3.34 -4.01 7.88
CA ILE A 166 -2.27 -4.88 7.36
C ILE A 166 -0.89 -4.56 7.96
N GLN A 167 -0.74 -3.42 8.65
CA GLN A 167 0.51 -3.05 9.30
C GLN A 167 0.65 -3.72 10.66
N HIS A 168 1.89 -4.07 11.02
CA HIS A 168 2.21 -4.53 12.36
C HIS A 168 1.74 -3.52 13.41
N LYS A 169 1.29 -3.99 14.57
CA LYS A 169 0.73 -3.12 15.63
C LYS A 169 1.71 -2.03 16.06
N LEU A 170 3.01 -2.34 16.15
CA LEU A 170 4.06 -1.36 16.46
C LEU A 170 4.23 -0.29 15.37
N ASN A 171 4.00 -0.61 14.09
CA ASN A 171 4.00 0.41 13.02
C ASN A 171 2.84 1.40 13.20
N ASN A 172 1.65 0.90 13.59
CA ASN A 172 0.52 1.78 13.92
C ASN A 172 0.78 2.61 15.19
N LYS A 173 1.50 2.05 16.16
CA LYS A 173 1.95 2.78 17.36
C LYS A 173 2.91 3.92 17.00
N VAL A 174 3.90 3.68 16.15
CA VAL A 174 4.79 4.72 15.61
C VAL A 174 3.98 5.83 14.93
N LEU A 175 3.02 5.47 14.06
CA LEU A 175 2.16 6.45 13.38
C LEU A 175 1.43 7.36 14.38
N LYS A 176 0.80 6.77 15.42
CA LYS A 176 0.09 7.52 16.46
C LYS A 176 1.03 8.48 17.20
N VAL A 177 2.15 7.99 17.70
CA VAL A 177 3.13 8.80 18.45
C VAL A 177 3.70 9.92 17.60
N MET A 178 4.00 9.66 16.33
CA MET A 178 4.51 10.69 15.42
C MET A 178 3.47 11.76 15.08
N LYS A 179 2.19 11.41 14.96
CA LYS A 179 1.09 12.39 14.83
C LYS A 179 1.06 13.34 16.03
N GLU A 180 1.17 12.79 17.24
CA GLU A 180 1.23 13.59 18.47
C GLU A 180 2.46 14.49 18.52
N ILE A 181 3.64 13.97 18.15
CA ILE A 181 4.91 14.71 18.13
C ILE A 181 4.85 15.89 17.15
N ILE A 182 4.38 15.66 15.92
CA ILE A 182 4.28 16.70 14.89
C ILE A 182 3.35 17.82 15.37
N LYS A 183 2.20 17.46 15.96
CA LYS A 183 1.25 18.43 16.51
C LYS A 183 1.83 19.19 17.72
N LYS A 184 2.40 18.47 18.70
CA LYS A 184 2.90 19.03 19.97
C LYS A 184 4.05 20.02 19.76
N TYR A 185 4.97 19.71 18.86
CA TYR A 185 6.14 20.54 18.59
C TYR A 185 6.01 21.41 17.33
N ASN A 186 4.81 21.48 16.75
CA ASN A 186 4.50 22.25 15.55
C ASN A 186 5.55 22.04 14.43
N LEU A 187 5.90 20.79 14.16
CA LEU A 187 6.93 20.47 13.19
C LEU A 187 6.45 20.81 11.78
N SER A 188 7.26 21.55 11.02
CA SER A 188 6.91 21.88 9.64
C SER A 188 6.87 20.64 8.75
N VAL A 189 5.81 20.51 7.96
CA VAL A 189 5.61 19.37 7.04
C VAL A 189 5.91 19.77 5.60
N TYR A 190 6.41 18.82 4.82
CA TYR A 190 6.83 19.08 3.44
C TYR A 190 5.63 19.33 2.52
N HIS A 191 5.70 20.40 1.75
CA HIS A 191 4.68 20.76 0.77
C HIS A 191 5.20 20.53 -0.65
N ARG A 192 4.69 19.49 -1.32
CA ARG A 192 5.20 19.00 -2.62
C ARG A 192 5.25 20.07 -3.71
N LYS A 193 4.27 20.98 -3.79
CA LYS A 193 4.21 22.01 -4.84
C LYS A 193 5.29 23.09 -4.66
N THR A 194 5.57 23.48 -3.42
CA THR A 194 6.50 24.58 -3.11
C THR A 194 7.92 24.08 -2.82
N GLY A 195 8.06 22.80 -2.46
CA GLY A 195 9.32 22.20 -2.03
C GLY A 195 9.78 22.67 -0.64
N LYS A 196 8.92 23.35 0.13
CA LYS A 196 9.21 23.89 1.47
C LYS A 196 8.70 22.95 2.57
N GLY A 197 9.14 23.20 3.80
CA GLY A 197 8.82 22.38 4.98
C GLY A 197 9.81 21.24 5.20
N LEU A 198 9.70 20.53 6.32
CA LEU A 198 10.73 19.59 6.80
C LEU A 198 10.31 18.12 6.70
N ILE A 199 9.29 17.68 7.44
CA ILE A 199 8.95 16.26 7.54
C ILE A 199 8.26 15.79 6.24
N ARG A 200 8.86 14.83 5.55
CA ARG A 200 8.35 14.28 4.28
C ARG A 200 7.60 12.98 4.47
N HIS A 201 8.22 12.04 5.20
CA HIS A 201 7.66 10.72 5.46
C HIS A 201 8.06 10.24 6.85
N ILE A 202 7.20 9.44 7.44
CA ILE A 202 7.49 8.64 8.64
C ILE A 202 7.53 7.19 8.18
N GLY A 203 8.66 6.53 8.41
CA GLY A 203 8.83 5.10 8.18
C GLY A 203 9.05 4.37 9.49
N SER A 204 8.77 3.07 9.46
CA SER A 204 9.17 2.17 10.54
C SER A 204 9.40 0.76 10.01
N LYS A 205 10.26 0.02 10.68
CA LYS A 205 10.50 -1.41 10.49
C LYS A 205 10.37 -2.11 11.84
N VAL A 206 9.70 -3.24 11.85
CA VAL A 206 9.58 -4.12 13.00
C VAL A 206 10.26 -5.44 12.64
N SER A 207 11.19 -5.90 13.46
CA SER A 207 11.73 -7.24 13.30
C SER A 207 10.69 -8.28 13.73
N SER A 208 10.46 -9.27 12.88
CA SER A 208 9.59 -10.39 13.21
C SER A 208 10.23 -11.38 14.19
N CYS A 209 11.57 -11.50 14.19
CA CYS A 209 12.26 -12.44 15.05
C CYS A 209 12.71 -11.86 16.39
N THR A 210 12.99 -10.55 16.48
CA THR A 210 13.42 -9.91 17.74
C THR A 210 12.37 -8.99 18.34
N GLY A 211 11.36 -8.57 17.57
CA GLY A 211 10.41 -7.53 17.97
C GLY A 211 10.98 -6.10 17.95
N GLU A 212 12.28 -5.94 17.63
CA GLU A 212 12.95 -4.65 17.57
C GLU A 212 12.27 -3.68 16.60
N VAL A 213 12.14 -2.42 16.99
CA VAL A 213 11.58 -1.35 16.15
C VAL A 213 12.67 -0.37 15.74
N MET A 214 12.69 -0.05 14.44
CA MET A 214 13.42 1.07 13.87
C MET A 214 12.43 2.10 13.35
N VAL A 215 12.62 3.37 13.73
CA VAL A 215 11.87 4.51 13.19
C VAL A 215 12.74 5.27 12.20
N LEU A 216 12.17 5.64 11.06
CA LEU A 216 12.81 6.40 9.99
C LEU A 216 12.10 7.73 9.78
N LEU A 217 12.79 8.84 9.97
CA LEU A 217 12.27 10.19 9.72
C LEU A 217 12.88 10.72 8.42
N VAL A 218 12.08 10.78 7.35
CA VAL A 218 12.54 11.37 6.08
C VAL A 218 12.31 12.88 6.12
N THR A 219 13.38 13.65 5.98
CA THR A 219 13.38 15.10 6.18
C THR A 219 13.98 15.87 5.01
N ASN A 220 13.46 17.05 4.73
CA ASN A 220 13.94 18.00 3.72
C ASN A 220 15.03 18.93 4.29
N GLY A 221 15.98 18.39 5.05
CA GLY A 221 17.03 19.17 5.69
C GLY A 221 17.68 18.43 6.86
N LYS A 222 18.93 18.77 7.18
CA LYS A 222 19.73 18.08 8.21
C LYS A 222 19.27 18.40 9.63
N LYS A 223 18.88 19.65 9.91
CA LYS A 223 18.49 20.08 11.25
C LYS A 223 17.06 19.63 11.57
N LEU A 224 16.92 18.76 12.57
CA LEU A 224 15.62 18.36 13.13
C LEU A 224 15.32 19.16 14.41
N PRO A 225 14.35 20.09 14.40
CA PRO A 225 13.94 20.81 15.60
C PRO A 225 13.44 19.84 16.68
N HIS A 226 13.73 20.16 17.95
CA HIS A 226 13.33 19.35 19.10
C HIS A 226 13.79 17.89 19.06
N GLN A 227 14.89 17.58 18.34
CA GLN A 227 15.41 16.22 18.16
C GLN A 227 15.46 15.41 19.47
N GLU A 228 16.05 15.95 20.54
CA GLU A 228 16.15 15.26 21.83
C GLU A 228 14.78 14.89 22.40
N LYS A 229 13.82 15.82 22.37
CA LYS A 229 12.44 15.61 22.84
C LYS A 229 11.65 14.61 21.98
N ILE A 230 11.94 14.57 20.67
CA ILE A 230 11.37 13.59 19.75
C ILE A 230 11.90 12.19 20.08
N VAL A 231 13.21 12.06 20.24
CA VAL A 231 13.89 10.81 20.62
C VAL A 231 13.36 10.30 21.96
N GLU A 232 13.29 11.18 22.96
CA GLU A 232 12.79 10.86 24.30
C GLU A 232 11.35 10.33 24.26
N LYS A 233 10.41 11.07 23.62
CA LYS A 233 9.02 10.62 23.55
C LYS A 233 8.87 9.30 22.79
N LEU A 234 9.60 9.10 21.70
CA LEU A 234 9.56 7.82 20.96
C LEU A 234 10.02 6.66 21.83
N ARG A 235 11.09 6.83 22.63
CA ARG A 235 11.60 5.79 23.55
C ARG A 235 10.63 5.50 24.69
N GLN A 236 10.02 6.53 25.27
CA GLN A 236 9.04 6.37 26.35
C GLN A 236 7.79 5.64 25.86
N GLU A 237 7.30 5.98 24.67
CA GLU A 237 6.06 5.41 24.15
C GLU A 237 6.28 4.04 23.50
N ILE A 238 7.47 3.72 23.00
CA ILE A 238 7.76 2.50 22.25
C ILE A 238 8.94 1.76 22.90
N PRO A 239 8.69 0.92 23.91
CA PRO A 239 9.74 0.18 24.62
C PRO A 239 10.61 -0.70 23.73
N GLU A 240 10.06 -1.19 22.61
CA GLU A 240 10.75 -2.04 21.63
C GLU A 240 11.67 -1.25 20.69
N LEU A 241 11.74 0.07 20.83
CA LEU A 241 12.51 0.95 19.96
C LEU A 241 14.02 0.85 20.22
N VAL A 242 14.75 0.39 19.22
CA VAL A 242 16.22 0.27 19.27
C VAL A 242 16.94 1.20 18.30
N SER A 243 16.23 1.85 17.38
CA SER A 243 16.83 2.68 16.34
C SER A 243 15.93 3.84 15.93
N ILE A 244 16.50 5.04 15.85
CA ILE A 244 15.87 6.19 15.19
C ILE A 244 16.88 6.72 14.17
N VAL A 245 16.49 6.71 12.89
CA VAL A 245 17.32 7.19 11.78
C VAL A 245 16.61 8.37 11.12
N GLN A 246 17.34 9.45 10.87
CA GLN A 246 16.91 10.54 10.01
C GLN A 246 17.50 10.34 8.62
N ASN A 247 16.65 10.25 7.61
CA ASN A 247 17.07 10.20 6.21
C ASN A 247 16.86 11.57 5.56
N ILE A 248 17.89 12.08 4.87
CA ILE A 248 17.89 13.43 4.30
C ILE A 248 17.53 13.36 2.82
N ASN A 249 16.34 13.86 2.46
CA ASN A 249 15.91 13.95 1.08
C ASN A 249 15.46 15.38 0.74
N THR A 250 16.36 16.14 0.12
CA THR A 250 16.10 17.50 -0.38
C THR A 250 15.63 17.55 -1.84
N ARG A 251 15.57 16.39 -2.52
CA ARG A 251 15.24 16.30 -3.94
C ARG A 251 13.73 16.49 -4.16
N LYS A 252 13.35 17.08 -5.29
CA LYS A 252 11.97 17.08 -5.77
C LYS A 252 11.70 15.75 -6.50
N GLY A 253 10.48 15.24 -6.39
CA GLY A 253 10.05 14.02 -7.09
C GLY A 253 9.41 12.97 -6.17
N ASN A 254 9.26 11.75 -6.72
CA ASN A 254 8.57 10.64 -6.05
C ASN A 254 9.50 9.71 -5.26
N ILE A 255 10.83 9.90 -5.36
CA ILE A 255 11.78 9.14 -4.57
C ILE A 255 11.60 9.53 -3.10
N ILE A 256 11.33 8.53 -2.25
CA ILE A 256 11.06 8.72 -0.82
C ILE A 256 12.37 8.93 -0.06
N LEU A 257 13.34 8.05 -0.26
CA LEU A 257 14.60 8.06 0.48
C LEU A 257 15.65 8.91 -0.25
N GLY A 258 16.41 9.69 0.51
CA GLY A 258 17.63 10.31 0.05
C GLY A 258 18.83 9.40 0.29
N ASP A 259 20.01 9.93 0.00
CA ASP A 259 21.31 9.24 0.01
C ASP A 259 22.01 9.28 1.37
N GLN A 260 21.64 10.22 2.25
CA GLN A 260 22.28 10.40 3.55
C GLN A 260 21.36 9.98 4.71
N ASP A 261 21.90 9.17 5.62
CA ASP A 261 21.32 8.85 6.91
C ASP A 261 22.11 9.46 8.07
N ILE A 262 21.40 9.88 9.12
CA ILE A 262 21.94 10.34 10.40
C ILE A 262 21.28 9.49 11.49
N LEU A 263 22.10 8.79 12.28
CA LEU A 263 21.62 8.03 13.42
C LEU A 263 21.31 8.99 14.58
N LEU A 264 20.03 9.07 14.96
CA LEU A 264 19.58 9.93 16.07
C LEU A 264 19.61 9.21 17.42
N TYR A 265 19.43 7.89 17.41
CA TYR A 265 19.40 7.07 18.62
C TYR A 265 19.66 5.58 18.31
N GLY A 266 20.39 4.93 19.20
CA GLY A 266 20.47 3.47 19.28
C GLY A 266 21.35 2.85 18.20
N LYS A 267 20.84 1.83 17.51
CA LYS A 267 21.60 1.03 16.51
C LYS A 267 21.35 1.55 15.08
N PRO A 268 22.33 1.47 14.16
CA PRO A 268 22.12 1.79 12.75
C PRO A 268 21.30 0.74 11.98
N GLN A 269 21.13 -0.46 12.56
CA GLN A 269 20.53 -1.64 11.93
C GLN A 269 19.66 -2.39 12.96
N ILE A 270 18.64 -3.09 12.49
CA ILE A 270 17.90 -4.11 13.27
C ILE A 270 18.22 -5.50 12.75
N THR A 271 18.07 -6.53 13.58
CA THR A 271 18.27 -7.92 13.15
C THR A 271 16.95 -8.56 12.73
N GLU A 272 16.94 -9.25 11.60
CA GLU A 272 15.81 -10.04 11.10
C GLU A 272 16.29 -11.45 10.71
N SER A 273 15.37 -12.43 10.59
CA SER A 273 15.73 -13.78 10.14
C SER A 273 14.84 -14.32 9.02
N ILE A 274 15.42 -15.23 8.23
CA ILE A 274 14.70 -16.11 7.31
C ILE A 274 15.21 -17.51 7.56
N GLY A 275 14.37 -18.36 8.18
CA GLY A 275 14.83 -19.64 8.70
C GLY A 275 15.92 -19.43 9.76
N GLU A 276 17.06 -20.08 9.60
CA GLU A 276 18.21 -20.00 10.51
C GLU A 276 19.15 -18.81 10.18
N LEU A 277 19.00 -18.20 9.01
CA LEU A 277 19.85 -17.10 8.56
C LEU A 277 19.43 -15.79 9.24
N LYS A 278 20.42 -15.06 9.76
CA LYS A 278 20.24 -13.73 10.37
C LYS A 278 20.78 -12.65 9.46
N TYR A 279 20.04 -11.55 9.35
CA TYR A 279 20.36 -10.40 8.52
C TYR A 279 20.32 -9.13 9.35
N ASN A 280 21.30 -8.25 9.13
CA ASN A 280 21.27 -6.90 9.66
C ASN A 280 20.65 -5.97 8.63
N ILE A 281 19.53 -5.34 8.99
CA ILE A 281 18.71 -4.52 8.10
C ILE A 281 18.89 -3.05 8.45
N SER A 282 19.53 -2.29 7.56
CA SER A 282 19.62 -0.83 7.67
C SER A 282 18.28 -0.16 7.33
N SER A 283 18.16 1.14 7.62
CA SER A 283 17.06 2.03 7.22
C SER A 283 16.66 1.88 5.75
N GLN A 284 17.63 1.90 4.84
CA GLN A 284 17.39 1.89 3.38
C GLN A 284 17.30 0.49 2.77
N ALA A 285 17.81 -0.54 3.46
CA ALA A 285 17.82 -1.91 2.94
C ALA A 285 16.42 -2.42 2.61
N PHE A 286 16.29 -3.08 1.45
CA PHE A 286 15.12 -3.86 1.11
C PHE A 286 15.11 -5.15 1.94
N PHE A 287 13.93 -5.48 2.45
CA PHE A 287 13.64 -6.77 3.05
C PHE A 287 12.16 -7.07 2.79
N GLN A 288 11.81 -8.36 2.73
CA GLN A 288 10.43 -8.77 2.47
C GLN A 288 9.50 -8.22 3.54
N VAL A 289 8.37 -7.66 3.11
CA VAL A 289 7.47 -6.93 4.01
C VAL A 289 6.48 -7.82 4.75
N ASN A 290 6.26 -9.05 4.28
CA ASN A 290 5.34 -10.01 4.88
C ASN A 290 6.15 -11.20 5.42
N PHE A 291 6.47 -11.19 6.71
CA PHE A 291 7.37 -12.20 7.29
C PHE A 291 6.81 -13.62 7.22
N SER A 292 5.51 -13.82 7.48
CA SER A 292 4.91 -15.16 7.49
C SER A 292 4.92 -15.80 6.10
N GLN A 293 4.61 -15.03 5.05
CA GLN A 293 4.66 -15.51 3.67
C GLN A 293 6.08 -15.55 3.11
N THR A 294 7.02 -14.79 3.68
CA THR A 294 8.44 -14.89 3.32
C THR A 294 8.96 -16.28 3.65
N LYS A 295 8.70 -16.79 4.85
CA LYS A 295 9.10 -18.16 5.21
C LYS A 295 8.53 -19.18 4.21
N VAL A 296 7.22 -19.12 3.95
CA VAL A 296 6.54 -20.03 3.00
C VAL A 296 7.15 -19.97 1.60
N LEU A 297 7.47 -18.76 1.11
CA LEU A 297 8.11 -18.58 -0.19
C LEU A 297 9.50 -19.21 -0.24
N TYR A 298 10.34 -18.99 0.78
CA TYR A 298 11.71 -19.52 0.81
C TYR A 298 11.73 -21.04 0.98
N ASP A 299 10.88 -21.58 1.86
CA ASP A 299 10.70 -23.03 1.99
C ASP A 299 10.29 -23.65 0.65
N LYS A 300 9.42 -22.96 -0.12
CA LYS A 300 9.01 -23.43 -1.44
C LYS A 300 10.16 -23.44 -2.44
N ILE A 301 11.02 -22.42 -2.43
CA ILE A 301 12.22 -22.37 -3.28
C ILE A 301 13.14 -23.55 -2.97
N LEU A 302 13.41 -23.82 -1.68
CA LEU A 302 14.24 -24.95 -1.26
C LEU A 302 13.65 -26.30 -1.69
N ASN A 303 12.33 -26.44 -1.65
CA ASN A 303 11.66 -27.67 -2.12
C ASN A 303 11.72 -27.88 -3.65
N TYR A 304 12.03 -26.85 -4.44
CA TYR A 304 12.22 -26.94 -5.89
C TYR A 304 13.69 -27.01 -6.31
N ALA A 305 14.63 -26.74 -5.40
CA ALA A 305 16.07 -26.82 -5.61
C ALA A 305 16.54 -28.27 -5.44
#